data_AF-A0A967XQU3-F1
#
_entry.id   AF-A0A967XQU3-F1
#
_cell.length_a   1.000
_cell.length_b   1.000
_cell.length_c   1.000
_cell.angle_alpha   90.00
_cell.angle_beta   90.00
_cell.angle_gamma   90.00
#
_symmetry.space_group_name_H-M   'P 1'
#
loop_
_entity.id
_entity.type
_entity.pdbx_description
1 polymer ?
#
loop_
_entity_poly.entity_id
_entity_poly.type
_entity_poly.pdbx_seq_one_letter_code
_entity_poly.pdbx_strand_id
1 'polypeptide(L)'
;MPADQADFPTATKFVNALLKNGVEVHTATDAFSVAGTTYPAGSYVVRADQAFRPHVLDMFEPQDHPNDFAYPGAPPTAPYDNAGWTLAYQMDVAFDRVLEDFDGPFEPIDWLAEAPAGEVTGSGNAAGWILSHDVNDAFLGVNRLLAAGHDVFWLNGGGEHHGEFFVDASGGAEGDVRELAAQVGLDFQGVSGRPAGEAMRLRPVKVGLWDRYGGSMPSGWTRFVLERFGFDYDLLYPQQLEGDLSDYDVLIFPDGAVPMTDEVNESDWRRRSRPSADQVPDEYRHMLGSTSVASTVPAVLEFARSGGTV
;
A
#
# COMPACT_ATOMS: atom_id res chain seq x y z
N MET A 1 -12.58 5.46 -16.44
CA MET A 1 -12.11 5.76 -15.08
C MET A 1 -11.83 7.25 -15.02
N PRO A 2 -12.60 8.02 -14.24
CA PRO A 2 -12.44 9.47 -14.14
C PRO A 2 -11.07 9.86 -13.59
N ALA A 3 -10.44 10.88 -14.18
CA ALA A 3 -9.15 11.41 -13.70
C ALA A 3 -9.26 12.25 -12.42
N ASP A 4 -10.48 12.70 -12.08
CA ASP A 4 -10.81 13.51 -10.90
C ASP A 4 -11.24 12.67 -9.68
N GLN A 5 -11.02 11.35 -9.70
CA GLN A 5 -11.16 10.52 -8.49
C GLN A 5 -10.01 10.81 -7.51
N ALA A 6 -10.28 10.67 -6.21
CA ALA A 6 -9.35 11.07 -5.14
C ALA A 6 -7.95 10.43 -5.29
N ASP A 7 -7.86 9.10 -5.43
CA ASP A 7 -6.59 8.39 -5.58
C ASP A 7 -6.35 7.92 -7.03
N PHE A 8 -6.31 8.89 -7.95
CA PHE A 8 -5.97 8.60 -9.35
C PHE A 8 -4.58 7.97 -9.54
N PRO A 9 -3.52 8.29 -8.76
CA PRO A 9 -2.26 7.54 -8.81
C PRO A 9 -2.44 6.03 -8.60
N THR A 10 -3.33 5.61 -7.69
CA THR A 10 -3.67 4.19 -7.53
C THR A 10 -4.44 3.63 -8.73
N ALA A 11 -5.35 4.40 -9.33
CA ALA A 11 -5.99 4.04 -10.59
C ALA A 11 -4.96 3.86 -11.74
N THR A 12 -3.92 4.69 -11.80
CA THR A 12 -2.80 4.53 -12.74
C THR A 12 -2.01 3.25 -12.47
N LYS A 13 -1.76 2.89 -11.20
CA LYS A 13 -1.13 1.59 -10.85
C LYS A 13 -1.97 0.41 -11.31
N PHE A 14 -3.29 0.50 -11.19
CA PHE A 14 -4.22 -0.51 -11.71
C PHE A 14 -4.15 -0.62 -13.23
N VAL A 15 -4.17 0.51 -13.96
CA VAL A 15 -3.95 0.53 -15.42
C VAL A 15 -2.62 -0.11 -15.79
N ASN A 16 -1.55 0.17 -15.04
CA ASN A 16 -0.26 -0.45 -15.26
C ASN A 16 -0.27 -1.97 -14.99
N ALA A 17 -1.11 -2.47 -14.08
CA ALA A 17 -1.31 -3.90 -13.91
C ALA A 17 -2.01 -4.51 -15.14
N LEU A 18 -3.00 -3.83 -15.71
CA LEU A 18 -3.69 -4.25 -16.94
C LEU A 18 -2.73 -4.26 -18.15
N LEU A 19 -1.99 -3.17 -18.38
CA LEU A 19 -1.02 -3.03 -19.48
C LEU A 19 0.06 -4.12 -19.44
N LYS A 20 0.59 -4.43 -18.25
CA LYS A 20 1.56 -5.53 -18.06
C LYS A 20 1.01 -6.91 -18.43
N ASN A 21 -0.31 -7.09 -18.39
CA ASN A 21 -0.98 -8.32 -18.79
C ASN A 21 -1.51 -8.29 -20.23
N GLY A 22 -1.18 -7.25 -21.00
CA GLY A 22 -1.54 -7.13 -22.42
C GLY A 22 -2.93 -6.57 -22.69
N VAL A 23 -3.61 -6.03 -21.67
CA VAL A 23 -4.87 -5.30 -21.87
C VAL A 23 -4.58 -3.94 -22.47
N GLU A 24 -5.25 -3.61 -23.56
CA GLU A 24 -5.18 -2.31 -24.21
C GLU A 24 -5.98 -1.29 -23.40
N VAL A 25 -5.32 -0.19 -23.03
CA VAL A 25 -5.92 0.93 -22.30
C VAL A 25 -5.64 2.21 -23.07
N HIS A 26 -6.63 3.10 -23.10
CA HIS A 26 -6.51 4.42 -23.70
C HIS A 26 -6.54 5.51 -22.64
N THR A 27 -5.94 6.66 -22.94
CA THR A 27 -6.12 7.91 -22.21
C THR A 27 -6.96 8.88 -23.03
N ALA A 28 -7.83 9.64 -22.37
CA ALA A 28 -8.57 10.72 -23.02
C ALA A 28 -7.70 11.99 -23.09
N THR A 29 -7.39 12.47 -24.28
CA THR A 29 -6.58 13.69 -24.48
C THR A 29 -7.36 14.98 -24.23
N ASP A 30 -8.69 14.93 -24.35
CA ASP A 30 -9.61 16.02 -24.01
C ASP A 30 -10.79 15.48 -23.17
N ALA A 31 -11.53 16.38 -22.51
CA ALA A 31 -12.75 16.01 -21.82
C ALA A 31 -13.82 15.47 -22.79
N PHE A 32 -14.57 14.46 -22.37
CA PHE A 32 -15.60 13.81 -23.19
C PHE A 32 -16.83 13.45 -22.35
N SER A 33 -17.95 13.17 -23.02
CA SER A 33 -19.20 12.80 -22.33
C SER A 33 -19.79 11.52 -22.90
N VAL A 34 -20.25 10.65 -22.01
CA VAL A 34 -20.90 9.37 -22.35
C VAL A 34 -22.08 9.17 -21.42
N ALA A 35 -23.25 8.80 -21.99
CA ALA A 35 -24.47 8.55 -21.22
C ALA A 35 -24.89 9.67 -20.24
N GLY A 36 -24.52 10.93 -20.52
CA GLY A 36 -24.83 12.09 -19.68
C GLY A 36 -23.81 12.38 -18.57
N THR A 37 -22.78 11.54 -18.42
CA THR A 37 -21.63 11.78 -17.54
C THR A 37 -20.50 12.42 -18.33
N THR A 38 -19.83 13.42 -17.76
CA THR A 38 -18.64 14.05 -18.33
C THR A 38 -17.41 13.56 -17.60
N TYR A 39 -16.38 13.21 -18.36
CA TYR A 39 -15.09 12.76 -17.87
C TYR A 39 -14.02 13.78 -18.25
N PRO A 40 -13.13 14.17 -17.32
CA PRO A 40 -12.04 15.10 -17.63
C PRO A 40 -11.00 14.49 -18.56
N ALA A 41 -10.20 15.34 -19.21
CA ALA A 41 -8.98 14.91 -19.87
C ALA A 41 -8.06 14.16 -18.89
N GLY A 42 -7.28 13.20 -19.40
CA GLY A 42 -6.48 12.26 -18.61
C GLY A 42 -7.23 11.03 -18.12
N SER A 43 -8.56 10.98 -18.27
CA SER A 43 -9.34 9.80 -17.85
C SER A 43 -8.96 8.56 -18.65
N TYR A 44 -8.86 7.41 -17.99
CA TYR A 44 -8.54 6.15 -18.65
C TYR A 44 -9.79 5.45 -19.19
N VAL A 45 -9.67 4.86 -20.39
CA VAL A 45 -10.71 4.09 -21.06
C VAL A 45 -10.18 2.70 -21.37
N VAL A 46 -10.81 1.68 -20.77
CA VAL A 46 -10.51 0.26 -21.04
C VAL A 46 -11.66 -0.28 -21.87
N ARG A 47 -11.42 -0.53 -23.15
CA ARG A 47 -12.47 -1.07 -24.02
C ARG A 47 -12.55 -2.59 -23.90
N ALA A 48 -13.76 -3.13 -24.03
CA ALA A 48 -14.00 -4.57 -23.99
C ALA A 48 -13.96 -5.24 -25.37
N ASP A 49 -13.82 -4.48 -26.46
CA ASP A 49 -13.75 -4.95 -27.86
C ASP A 49 -12.34 -5.41 -28.27
N GLN A 50 -11.61 -6.00 -27.32
CA GLN A 50 -10.24 -6.51 -27.49
C GLN A 50 -10.15 -8.01 -27.16
N ALA A 51 -9.08 -8.67 -27.62
CA ALA A 51 -8.87 -10.11 -27.39
C ALA A 51 -8.86 -10.49 -25.89
N PHE A 52 -8.40 -9.57 -25.03
CA PHE A 52 -8.33 -9.74 -23.57
C PHE A 52 -9.63 -9.41 -22.84
N ARG A 53 -10.78 -9.31 -23.53
CA ARG A 53 -12.09 -9.04 -22.92
C ARG A 53 -12.37 -9.87 -21.65
N PRO A 54 -12.15 -11.20 -21.62
CA PRO A 54 -12.41 -11.98 -20.40
C PRO A 54 -11.60 -11.48 -19.20
N HIS A 55 -10.32 -11.14 -19.42
CA HIS A 55 -9.46 -10.61 -18.37
C HIS A 55 -9.92 -9.22 -17.89
N VAL A 56 -10.37 -8.35 -18.81
CA VAL A 56 -10.99 -7.07 -18.44
C VAL A 56 -12.21 -7.31 -17.54
N LEU A 57 -13.09 -8.25 -17.87
CA LEU A 57 -14.23 -8.55 -17.00
C LEU A 57 -13.81 -9.06 -15.62
N ASP A 58 -12.83 -9.96 -15.54
CA ASP A 58 -12.35 -10.50 -14.26
C ASP A 58 -11.76 -9.41 -13.34
N MET A 59 -11.15 -8.37 -13.91
CA MET A 59 -10.49 -7.29 -13.16
C MET A 59 -11.46 -6.19 -12.70
N PHE A 60 -12.60 -6.02 -13.38
CA PHE A 60 -13.57 -4.95 -13.12
C PHE A 60 -14.91 -5.45 -12.55
N GLU A 61 -15.33 -6.68 -12.82
CA GLU A 61 -16.65 -7.18 -12.43
C GLU A 61 -16.59 -8.01 -11.14
N PRO A 62 -17.66 -7.97 -10.31
CA PRO A 62 -17.77 -8.87 -9.17
C PRO A 62 -17.79 -10.33 -9.66
N GLN A 63 -17.03 -11.18 -8.98
CA GLN A 63 -17.05 -12.62 -9.25
C GLN A 63 -18.16 -13.29 -8.42
N ASP A 64 -18.90 -14.19 -9.06
CA ASP A 64 -19.93 -15.00 -8.41
C ASP A 64 -19.46 -16.46 -8.36
N HIS A 65 -19.15 -16.94 -7.16
CA HIS A 65 -18.81 -18.35 -6.96
C HIS A 65 -20.12 -19.15 -6.87
N PRO A 66 -20.33 -20.15 -7.75
CA PRO A 66 -21.58 -20.89 -7.78
C PRO A 66 -21.82 -21.62 -6.46
N ASN A 67 -23.09 -21.68 -6.04
CA ASN A 67 -23.53 -22.57 -4.97
C ASN A 67 -23.57 -24.01 -5.48
N ASP A 68 -22.40 -24.62 -5.64
CA ASP A 68 -22.25 -26.00 -6.07
C ASP A 68 -22.41 -26.95 -4.88
N PHE A 69 -23.17 -28.02 -5.07
CA PHE A 69 -23.47 -29.01 -4.04
C PHE A 69 -23.16 -30.41 -4.57
N ALA A 70 -22.28 -31.14 -3.88
CA ALA A 70 -21.89 -32.48 -4.31
C ALA A 70 -23.07 -33.49 -4.38
N TYR A 71 -24.11 -33.27 -3.58
CA TYR A 71 -25.37 -34.03 -3.59
C TYR A 71 -26.49 -33.26 -2.86
N PRO A 72 -27.79 -33.60 -3.06
CA PRO A 72 -28.89 -32.93 -2.38
C PRO A 72 -28.75 -32.97 -0.84
N GLY A 73 -28.71 -31.79 -0.21
CA GLY A 73 -28.56 -31.63 1.24
C GLY A 73 -27.12 -31.51 1.77
N ALA A 74 -26.11 -31.60 0.90
CA ALA A 74 -24.73 -31.29 1.26
C ALA A 74 -24.56 -29.79 1.58
N PRO A 75 -23.52 -29.39 2.36
CA PRO A 75 -23.08 -28.00 2.38
C PRO A 75 -22.53 -27.59 1.00
N PRO A 76 -22.58 -26.29 0.63
CA PRO A 76 -22.00 -25.82 -0.61
C PRO A 76 -20.49 -26.02 -0.62
N THR A 77 -19.93 -26.29 -1.79
CA THR A 77 -18.48 -26.38 -1.99
C THR A 77 -17.86 -25.01 -1.76
N ALA A 78 -17.02 -24.89 -0.73
CA ALA A 78 -16.29 -23.66 -0.46
C ALA A 78 -15.27 -23.38 -1.58
N PRO A 79 -14.97 -22.11 -1.88
CA PRO A 79 -13.85 -21.77 -2.76
C PRO A 79 -12.56 -22.35 -2.18
N TYR A 80 -11.67 -22.80 -3.07
CA TYR A 80 -10.40 -23.41 -2.68
C TYR A 80 -9.48 -22.42 -1.94
N ASP A 81 -9.51 -21.13 -2.30
CA ASP A 81 -8.66 -20.09 -1.72
C ASP A 81 -9.43 -18.76 -1.55
N ASN A 82 -9.71 -18.05 -2.66
CA ASN A 82 -10.43 -16.77 -2.63
C ASN A 82 -11.75 -16.84 -3.40
N ALA A 83 -12.74 -16.08 -2.90
CA ALA A 83 -14.06 -15.96 -3.55
C ALA A 83 -14.08 -14.94 -4.70
N GLY A 84 -13.02 -14.14 -4.88
CA GLY A 84 -12.88 -13.21 -5.99
C GLY A 84 -11.52 -12.53 -6.06
N TRP A 85 -11.13 -12.08 -7.25
CA TRP A 85 -9.86 -11.39 -7.55
C TRP A 85 -10.08 -10.06 -8.29
N THR A 86 -11.23 -9.41 -8.06
CA THR A 86 -11.60 -8.16 -8.74
C THR A 86 -10.71 -7.01 -8.28
N LEU A 87 -9.60 -6.82 -8.99
CA LEU A 87 -8.53 -5.92 -8.60
C LEU A 87 -8.99 -4.46 -8.52
N ALA A 88 -9.92 -4.03 -9.40
CA ALA A 88 -10.46 -2.68 -9.34
C ALA A 88 -11.10 -2.37 -7.97
N TYR A 89 -11.80 -3.33 -7.35
CA TYR A 89 -12.39 -3.14 -6.02
C TYR A 89 -11.37 -3.24 -4.90
N GLN A 90 -10.38 -4.13 -5.03
CA GLN A 90 -9.31 -4.26 -4.03
C GLN A 90 -8.43 -3.00 -3.97
N MET A 91 -8.32 -2.28 -5.08
CA MET A 91 -7.58 -1.02 -5.20
C MET A 91 -8.47 0.22 -5.06
N ASP A 92 -9.75 0.05 -4.72
CA ASP A 92 -10.76 1.11 -4.59
C ASP A 92 -10.83 2.08 -5.80
N VAL A 93 -10.67 1.53 -7.00
CA VAL A 93 -10.69 2.31 -8.24
C VAL A 93 -12.12 2.68 -8.59
N ALA A 94 -12.39 3.98 -8.75
CA ALA A 94 -13.65 4.47 -9.29
C ALA A 94 -13.69 4.27 -10.81
N PHE A 95 -14.76 3.63 -11.31
CA PHE A 95 -14.99 3.45 -12.74
C PHE A 95 -16.48 3.32 -13.05
N ASP A 96 -16.84 3.71 -14.28
CA ASP A 96 -18.18 3.51 -14.81
C ASP A 96 -18.18 2.43 -15.89
N ARG A 97 -19.20 1.57 -15.84
CA ARG A 97 -19.44 0.56 -16.87
C ARG A 97 -20.35 1.15 -17.95
N VAL A 98 -19.82 1.25 -19.17
CA VAL A 98 -20.58 1.64 -20.36
C VAL A 98 -20.76 0.43 -21.26
N LEU A 99 -22.02 0.12 -21.62
CA LEU A 99 -22.36 -1.05 -22.44
C LEU A 99 -22.49 -0.74 -23.93
N GLU A 100 -22.82 0.52 -24.25
CA GLU A 100 -22.94 1.00 -25.62
C GLU A 100 -21.56 1.45 -26.13
N ASP A 101 -21.33 1.30 -27.44
CA ASP A 101 -20.11 1.81 -28.06
C ASP A 101 -20.08 3.35 -28.04
N PHE A 102 -18.90 3.92 -27.86
CA PHE A 102 -18.70 5.37 -27.85
C PHE A 102 -17.29 5.74 -28.29
N ASP A 103 -17.19 6.81 -29.06
CA ASP A 103 -15.91 7.38 -29.47
C ASP A 103 -15.59 8.64 -28.67
N GLY A 104 -14.32 9.02 -28.69
CA GLY A 104 -13.83 10.21 -28.04
C GLY A 104 -12.37 10.49 -28.41
N PRO A 105 -11.78 11.54 -27.83
CA PRO A 105 -10.40 11.92 -28.06
C PRO A 105 -9.48 10.95 -27.30
N PHE A 106 -9.39 9.70 -27.76
CA PHE A 106 -8.67 8.63 -27.06
C PHE A 106 -7.37 8.28 -27.76
N GLU A 107 -6.28 8.17 -27.00
CA GLU A 107 -4.99 7.69 -27.48
C GLU A 107 -4.59 6.42 -26.72
N PRO A 108 -4.08 5.38 -27.40
CA PRO A 108 -3.62 4.16 -26.75
C PRO A 108 -2.38 4.45 -25.88
N ILE A 109 -2.25 3.72 -24.77
CA ILE A 109 -1.07 3.77 -23.91
C ILE A 109 -0.11 2.65 -24.35
N ASP A 110 1.01 3.02 -24.98
CA ASP A 110 1.92 2.07 -25.63
C ASP A 110 2.79 1.24 -24.67
N TRP A 111 2.96 1.68 -23.42
CA TRP A 111 3.80 0.99 -22.44
C TRP A 111 3.22 0.99 -21.03
N LEU A 112 3.59 1.97 -20.22
CA LEU A 112 3.07 2.17 -18.87
C LEU A 112 2.51 3.57 -18.80
N ALA A 113 1.36 3.69 -18.15
CA ALA A 113 0.77 4.95 -17.82
C ALA A 113 1.62 5.66 -16.75
N GLU A 114 1.89 6.93 -16.97
CA GLU A 114 2.45 7.82 -15.97
C GLU A 114 1.30 8.44 -15.16
N ALA A 115 1.48 8.53 -13.85
CA ALA A 115 0.52 9.27 -13.04
C ALA A 115 0.66 10.76 -13.42
N PRO A 116 -0.45 11.49 -13.58
CA PRO A 116 -0.36 12.91 -13.86
C PRO A 116 0.37 13.61 -12.71
N ALA A 117 1.12 14.66 -13.05
CA ALA A 117 1.72 15.52 -12.05
C ALA A 117 0.60 16.15 -11.21
N GLY A 118 0.78 16.16 -9.90
CA GLY A 118 -0.07 16.87 -8.97
C GLY A 118 0.19 18.37 -9.02
N GLU A 119 -0.66 19.13 -8.36
CA GLU A 119 -0.63 20.58 -8.32
C GLU A 119 -0.17 21.11 -6.95
N VAL A 120 0.65 22.16 -6.97
CA VAL A 120 0.94 22.95 -5.77
C VAL A 120 0.23 24.29 -5.88
N THR A 121 -0.93 24.40 -5.24
CA THR A 121 -1.74 25.62 -5.22
C THR A 121 -1.39 26.50 -4.03
N GLY A 122 -1.73 27.80 -4.08
CA GLY A 122 -1.60 28.70 -2.92
C GLY A 122 -0.17 28.92 -2.38
N SER A 123 0.88 28.67 -3.18
CA SER A 123 2.27 28.67 -2.71
C SER A 123 2.87 30.05 -2.37
N GLY A 124 2.23 31.14 -2.76
CA GLY A 124 2.72 32.50 -2.48
C GLY A 124 2.70 32.85 -0.99
N ASN A 125 3.88 32.86 -0.34
CA ASN A 125 4.07 33.10 1.10
C ASN A 125 3.27 32.13 2.00
N ALA A 126 3.13 30.87 1.58
CA ALA A 126 2.50 29.85 2.39
C ALA A 126 3.32 29.59 3.67
N ALA A 127 2.64 29.44 4.81
CA ALA A 127 3.25 28.99 6.06
C ALA A 127 3.42 27.45 6.10
N GLY A 128 2.78 26.74 5.17
CA GLY A 128 2.88 25.31 4.97
C GLY A 128 1.90 24.83 3.90
N TRP A 129 1.86 23.52 3.70
CA TRP A 129 0.98 22.88 2.73
C TRP A 129 0.13 21.80 3.37
N ILE A 130 -1.10 21.68 2.92
CA ILE A 130 -2.00 20.57 3.23
C ILE A 130 -1.83 19.51 2.14
N LEU A 131 -1.74 18.26 2.59
CA LEU A 131 -1.70 17.06 1.76
C LEU A 131 -2.81 16.12 2.23
N SER A 132 -3.70 15.73 1.32
CA SER A 132 -4.79 14.82 1.64
C SER A 132 -4.26 13.44 2.05
N HIS A 133 -4.96 12.82 2.99
CA HIS A 133 -4.70 11.45 3.43
C HIS A 133 -5.55 10.41 2.67
N ASP A 134 -6.40 10.86 1.75
CA ASP A 134 -7.23 9.97 0.92
C ASP A 134 -6.45 9.30 -0.21
N VAL A 135 -5.23 9.78 -0.49
CA VAL A 135 -4.33 9.26 -1.54
C VAL A 135 -3.28 8.36 -0.91
N ASN A 136 -3.18 7.09 -1.35
CA ASN A 136 -2.22 6.15 -0.77
C ASN A 136 -0.77 6.63 -0.89
N ASP A 137 -0.40 7.30 -1.98
CA ASP A 137 0.96 7.80 -2.15
C ASP A 137 1.31 8.97 -1.22
N ALA A 138 0.35 9.53 -0.47
CA ALA A 138 0.63 10.52 0.57
C ALA A 138 1.60 9.98 1.62
N PHE A 139 1.52 8.69 1.98
CA PHE A 139 2.48 8.08 2.92
C PHE A 139 3.91 8.07 2.38
N LEU A 140 4.09 7.81 1.08
CA LEU A 140 5.39 7.92 0.43
C LEU A 140 5.90 9.37 0.47
N GLY A 141 5.02 10.34 0.20
CA GLY A 141 5.34 11.75 0.29
C GLY A 141 5.78 12.18 1.70
N VAL A 142 5.01 11.79 2.71
CA VAL A 142 5.31 12.05 4.13
C VAL A 142 6.66 11.46 4.52
N ASN A 143 6.94 10.20 4.17
CA ASN A 143 8.20 9.55 4.50
C ASN A 143 9.40 10.25 3.84
N ARG A 144 9.28 10.67 2.57
CA ARG A 144 10.33 11.43 1.87
C ARG A 144 10.56 12.81 2.51
N LEU A 145 9.50 13.52 2.89
CA LEU A 145 9.60 14.81 3.57
C LEU A 145 10.28 14.67 4.94
N LEU A 146 9.91 13.66 5.72
CA LEU A 146 10.55 13.37 7.01
C LEU A 146 12.03 13.00 6.83
N ALA A 147 12.37 12.21 5.81
CA ALA A 147 13.76 11.85 5.49
C ALA A 147 14.60 13.07 5.05
N ALA A 148 13.97 14.04 4.39
CA ALA A 148 14.59 15.33 4.05
C ALA A 148 14.71 16.29 5.26
N GLY A 149 14.16 15.91 6.42
CA GLY A 149 14.23 16.68 7.67
C GLY A 149 13.13 17.73 7.83
N HIS A 150 12.06 17.65 7.04
CA HIS A 150 10.92 18.57 7.14
C HIS A 150 9.97 18.18 8.26
N ASP A 151 9.31 19.18 8.82
CA ASP A 151 8.29 18.98 9.83
C ASP A 151 6.93 18.69 9.19
N VAL A 152 6.42 17.50 9.46
CA VAL A 152 5.12 17.03 9.01
C VAL A 152 4.25 16.71 10.22
N PHE A 153 2.98 17.09 10.16
CA PHE A 153 2.00 16.87 11.21
C PHE A 153 0.78 16.15 10.64
N TRP A 154 0.23 15.21 11.40
CA TRP A 154 -1.10 14.66 11.13
C TRP A 154 -2.13 15.46 11.92
N LEU A 155 -3.11 16.04 11.21
CA LEU A 155 -4.16 16.87 11.77
C LEU A 155 -5.30 15.96 12.30
N ASN A 156 -5.09 15.38 13.48
CA ASN A 156 -6.00 14.42 14.10
C ASN A 156 -7.10 15.07 14.98
N GLY A 157 -7.10 16.40 15.11
CA GLY A 157 -8.20 17.15 15.71
C GLY A 157 -9.33 17.41 14.71
N GLY A 158 -10.57 17.54 15.18
CA GLY A 158 -11.69 17.93 14.32
C GLY A 158 -11.46 19.30 13.64
N GLY A 159 -12.07 19.52 12.47
CA GLY A 159 -11.91 20.75 11.70
C GLY A 159 -12.06 20.50 10.20
N GLU A 160 -11.82 21.54 9.40
CA GLU A 160 -11.86 21.46 7.93
C GLU A 160 -10.82 20.47 7.39
N HIS A 161 -9.62 20.47 7.98
CA HIS A 161 -8.49 19.64 7.54
C HIS A 161 -8.29 18.37 8.40
N HIS A 162 -9.35 17.88 9.04
CA HIS A 162 -9.24 16.69 9.89
C HIS A 162 -8.86 15.46 9.07
N GLY A 163 -7.82 14.75 9.53
CA GLY A 163 -7.29 13.55 8.89
C GLY A 163 -6.16 13.82 7.91
N GLU A 164 -5.97 15.06 7.48
CA GLU A 164 -4.95 15.44 6.49
C GLU A 164 -3.57 15.66 7.12
N PHE A 165 -2.55 15.75 6.27
CA PHE A 165 -1.20 16.11 6.67
C PHE A 165 -0.94 17.59 6.46
N PHE A 166 -0.21 18.20 7.39
CA PHE A 166 0.35 19.55 7.26
C PHE A 166 1.87 19.48 7.20
N VAL A 167 2.45 20.04 6.14
CA VAL A 167 3.90 20.18 5.92
C VAL A 167 4.30 21.62 6.23
N ASP A 168 5.18 21.82 7.20
CA ASP A 168 5.61 23.15 7.63
C ASP A 168 6.61 23.78 6.63
N ALA A 169 6.42 25.06 6.30
CA ALA A 169 7.29 25.75 5.33
C ALA A 169 8.62 26.27 5.91
N SER A 170 8.77 26.34 7.24
CA SER A 170 9.93 26.97 7.88
C SER A 170 11.27 26.28 7.61
N GLY A 171 11.24 25.01 7.19
CA GLY A 171 12.40 24.22 6.80
C GLY A 171 12.83 24.34 5.33
N GLY A 172 12.10 25.12 4.51
CA GLY A 172 12.37 25.21 3.06
C GLY A 172 11.84 24.03 2.24
N ALA A 173 10.74 23.40 2.70
CA ALA A 173 10.12 22.22 2.08
C ALA A 173 9.55 22.45 0.67
N GLU A 174 9.48 23.70 0.19
CA GLU A 174 8.81 24.05 -1.07
C GLU A 174 9.41 23.33 -2.30
N GLY A 175 10.72 23.08 -2.29
CA GLY A 175 11.39 22.33 -3.36
C GLY A 175 10.91 20.88 -3.41
N ASP A 176 10.97 20.19 -2.28
CA ASP A 176 10.57 18.77 -2.16
C ASP A 176 9.06 18.59 -2.36
N VAL A 177 8.23 19.53 -1.88
CA VAL A 177 6.78 19.55 -2.15
C VAL A 177 6.49 19.62 -3.64
N ARG A 178 7.18 20.50 -4.38
CA ARG A 178 7.03 20.58 -5.85
C ARG A 178 7.54 19.34 -6.56
N GLU A 179 8.62 18.74 -6.06
CA GLU A 179 9.16 17.51 -6.61
C GLU A 179 8.18 16.35 -6.41
N LEU A 180 7.58 16.21 -5.23
CA LEU A 180 6.56 15.21 -4.94
C LEU A 180 5.32 15.39 -5.81
N ALA A 181 4.85 16.63 -5.98
CA ALA A 181 3.76 16.92 -6.90
C ALA A 181 4.11 16.47 -8.34
N ALA A 182 5.28 16.86 -8.84
CA ALA A 182 5.68 16.56 -10.21
C ALA A 182 5.96 15.08 -10.48
N GLN A 183 6.58 14.35 -9.54
CA GLN A 183 7.05 12.98 -9.77
C GLN A 183 6.13 11.89 -9.21
N VAL A 184 5.40 12.18 -8.12
CA VAL A 184 4.53 11.21 -7.44
C VAL A 184 3.07 11.45 -7.79
N GLY A 185 2.69 12.67 -8.16
CA GLY A 185 1.30 13.02 -8.46
C GLY A 185 0.50 13.44 -7.22
N LEU A 186 1.16 14.02 -6.21
CA LEU A 186 0.50 14.48 -4.98
C LEU A 186 0.10 15.96 -5.08
N ASP A 187 -1.15 16.26 -4.74
CA ASP A 187 -1.64 17.63 -4.65
C ASP A 187 -1.33 18.25 -3.30
N PHE A 188 -0.90 19.51 -3.32
CA PHE A 188 -0.59 20.29 -2.14
C PHE A 188 -1.31 21.65 -2.18
N GLN A 189 -2.02 21.96 -1.09
CA GLN A 189 -2.68 23.24 -0.93
C GLN A 189 -1.90 24.12 0.05
N GLY A 190 -1.34 25.22 -0.43
CA GLY A 190 -0.68 26.21 0.41
C GLY A 190 -1.66 26.91 1.35
N VAL A 191 -1.30 27.03 2.62
CA VAL A 191 -2.09 27.69 3.67
C VAL A 191 -1.28 28.80 4.36
N SER A 192 -1.97 29.82 4.85
CA SER A 192 -1.34 30.99 5.49
C SER A 192 -0.88 30.76 6.93
N GLY A 193 -1.23 29.60 7.51
CA GLY A 193 -0.85 29.17 8.85
C GLY A 193 -1.21 27.71 9.05
N ARG A 194 -0.59 27.06 10.05
CA ARG A 194 -1.00 25.71 10.47
C ARG A 194 -2.49 25.73 10.87
N PRO A 195 -3.32 24.81 10.34
CA PRO A 195 -4.73 24.71 10.75
C PRO A 195 -4.89 24.61 12.27
N ALA A 196 -5.95 25.22 12.78
CA ALA A 196 -6.29 25.14 14.19
C ALA A 196 -6.79 23.73 14.54
N GLY A 197 -6.43 23.24 15.72
CA GLY A 197 -6.83 21.91 16.19
C GLY A 197 -5.68 21.15 16.82
N GLU A 198 -5.99 19.93 17.25
CA GLU A 198 -4.98 18.95 17.64
C GLU A 198 -4.20 18.51 16.41
N ALA A 199 -2.88 18.42 16.55
CA ALA A 199 -2.01 17.89 15.52
C ALA A 199 -0.88 17.10 16.16
N MET A 200 -0.61 15.93 15.61
CA MET A 200 0.49 15.08 16.01
C MET A 200 1.67 15.31 15.09
N ARG A 201 2.81 15.76 15.63
CA ARG A 201 4.05 15.81 14.85
C ARG A 201 4.48 14.39 14.50
N LEU A 202 4.67 14.14 13.21
CA LEU A 202 5.16 12.86 12.71
C LEU A 202 6.68 12.78 12.83
N ARG A 203 7.18 11.57 12.97
CA ARG A 203 8.61 11.25 13.00
C ARG A 203 8.84 9.97 12.21
N PRO A 204 10.05 9.76 11.65
CA PRO A 204 10.42 8.47 11.09
C PRO A 204 10.17 7.35 12.11
N VAL A 205 9.51 6.29 11.66
CA VAL A 205 9.17 5.12 12.49
C VAL A 205 10.24 4.06 12.28
N LYS A 206 10.81 3.55 13.38
CA LYS A 206 11.74 2.43 13.32
C LYS A 206 11.00 1.10 13.37
N VAL A 207 10.96 0.41 12.24
CA VAL A 207 10.23 -0.86 12.08
C VAL A 207 11.17 -2.06 12.21
N GLY A 208 10.83 -3.00 13.09
CA GLY A 208 11.44 -4.32 13.15
C GLY A 208 10.53 -5.36 12.50
N LEU A 209 10.92 -5.91 11.35
CA LEU A 209 10.15 -6.91 10.63
C LEU A 209 10.71 -8.30 10.87
N TRP A 210 9.87 -9.22 11.36
CA TRP A 210 10.28 -10.61 11.54
C TRP A 210 10.63 -11.30 10.22
N ASP A 211 11.73 -12.05 10.21
CA ASP A 211 12.04 -13.03 9.17
C ASP A 211 12.79 -14.25 9.75
N ARG A 212 13.11 -15.22 8.89
CA ARG A 212 13.79 -16.45 9.24
C ARG A 212 14.88 -16.78 8.23
N TYR A 213 15.85 -17.60 8.64
CA TYR A 213 16.81 -18.18 7.71
C TYR A 213 16.10 -18.93 6.56
N GLY A 214 16.51 -18.64 5.33
CA GLY A 214 15.86 -19.12 4.10
C GLY A 214 14.63 -18.32 3.65
N GLY A 215 14.25 -17.29 4.40
CA GLY A 215 13.18 -16.36 4.07
C GLY A 215 11.78 -16.83 4.44
N SER A 216 10.91 -15.86 4.69
CA SER A 216 9.47 -16.00 4.84
C SER A 216 8.77 -15.29 3.69
N MET A 217 7.90 -16.01 2.96
CA MET A 217 7.12 -15.40 1.87
C MET A 217 6.18 -14.29 2.38
N PRO A 218 5.42 -14.48 3.48
CA PRO A 218 4.68 -13.37 4.10
C PRO A 218 5.55 -12.16 4.46
N SER A 219 6.74 -12.37 5.02
CA SER A 219 7.68 -11.27 5.32
C SER A 219 8.10 -10.55 4.02
N GLY A 220 8.41 -11.29 2.96
CA GLY A 220 8.73 -10.73 1.64
C GLY A 220 7.64 -9.80 1.08
N TRP A 221 6.36 -10.16 1.23
CA TRP A 221 5.26 -9.29 0.81
C TRP A 221 5.16 -8.03 1.67
N THR A 222 5.34 -8.13 2.98
CA THR A 222 5.38 -6.94 3.86
C THR A 222 6.53 -6.02 3.49
N ARG A 223 7.72 -6.56 3.22
CA ARG A 223 8.89 -5.79 2.76
C ARG A 223 8.57 -5.02 1.49
N PHE A 224 7.97 -5.69 0.51
CA PHE A 224 7.56 -5.04 -0.73
C PHE A 224 6.66 -3.83 -0.45
N VAL A 225 5.67 -3.94 0.43
CA VAL A 225 4.80 -2.79 0.78
C VAL A 225 5.59 -1.68 1.47
N LEU A 226 6.40 -1.99 2.48
CA LEU A 226 7.20 -1.00 3.21
C LEU A 226 8.14 -0.22 2.27
N GLU A 227 8.84 -0.93 1.38
CA GLU A 227 9.75 -0.34 0.38
C GLU A 227 9.00 0.57 -0.60
N ARG A 228 7.81 0.14 -1.06
CA ARG A 228 6.99 0.92 -1.99
C ARG A 228 6.53 2.26 -1.39
N PHE A 229 6.35 2.32 -0.08
CA PHE A 229 5.95 3.54 0.64
C PHE A 229 7.11 4.23 1.38
N GLY A 230 8.36 3.80 1.16
CA GLY A 230 9.55 4.47 1.71
C GLY A 230 9.72 4.35 3.22
N PHE A 231 9.24 3.25 3.82
CA PHE A 231 9.53 2.95 5.22
C PHE A 231 10.86 2.21 5.34
N ASP A 232 11.73 2.69 6.23
CA ASP A 232 12.91 1.96 6.67
C ASP A 232 12.51 0.84 7.64
N TYR A 233 13.16 -0.31 7.53
CA TYR A 233 12.94 -1.45 8.41
C TYR A 233 14.20 -2.28 8.59
N ASP A 234 14.33 -2.88 9.76
CA ASP A 234 15.32 -3.92 10.03
C ASP A 234 14.67 -5.30 10.00
N LEU A 235 15.38 -6.28 9.46
CA LEU A 235 14.98 -7.68 9.60
C LEU A 235 15.41 -8.21 10.96
N LEU A 236 14.43 -8.66 11.74
CA LEU A 236 14.64 -9.28 13.05
C LEU A 236 14.50 -10.80 12.95
N TYR A 237 15.58 -11.49 13.25
CA TYR A 237 15.63 -12.94 13.27
C TYR A 237 15.37 -13.48 14.69
N PRO A 238 14.99 -14.77 14.84
CA PRO A 238 14.53 -15.30 16.12
C PRO A 238 15.42 -15.01 17.32
N GLN A 239 16.75 -15.09 17.16
CA GLN A 239 17.70 -14.84 18.25
C GLN A 239 17.69 -13.38 18.76
N GLN A 240 17.34 -12.41 17.90
CA GLN A 240 17.33 -11.00 18.26
C GLN A 240 16.05 -10.60 18.99
N LEU A 241 14.95 -11.34 18.79
CA LEU A 241 13.65 -11.04 19.38
C LEU A 241 13.57 -11.30 20.89
N GLU A 242 14.55 -12.01 21.44
CA GLU A 242 14.72 -12.25 22.88
C GLU A 242 15.69 -11.23 23.51
N GLY A 243 16.23 -10.31 22.70
CA GLY A 243 17.18 -9.27 23.13
C GLY A 243 16.50 -7.94 23.44
N ASP A 244 17.29 -6.86 23.37
CA ASP A 244 16.80 -5.50 23.54
C ASP A 244 16.08 -5.03 22.26
N LEU A 245 14.81 -4.66 22.42
CA LEU A 245 13.93 -4.19 21.34
C LEU A 245 13.62 -2.69 21.46
N SER A 246 14.25 -1.99 22.40
CA SER A 246 13.97 -0.58 22.70
C SER A 246 14.36 0.39 21.57
N ASP A 247 15.16 -0.06 20.62
CA ASP A 247 15.49 0.70 19.41
C ASP A 247 14.34 0.78 18.41
N TYR A 248 13.29 -0.02 18.55
CA TYR A 248 12.16 -0.09 17.62
C TYR A 248 10.92 0.61 18.15
N ASP A 249 10.10 1.14 17.23
CA ASP A 249 8.78 1.70 17.54
C ASP A 249 7.66 0.70 17.25
N VAL A 250 7.83 -0.08 16.17
CA VAL A 250 6.85 -1.04 15.66
C VAL A 250 7.55 -2.35 15.35
N LEU A 251 6.97 -3.46 15.79
CA LEU A 251 7.37 -4.81 15.39
C LEU A 251 6.28 -5.41 14.51
N ILE A 252 6.65 -6.00 13.38
CA ILE A 252 5.68 -6.64 12.47
C ILE A 252 5.94 -8.14 12.43
N PHE A 253 4.92 -8.92 12.80
CA PHE A 253 4.92 -10.38 12.77
C PHE A 253 3.90 -10.87 11.73
N PRO A 254 4.34 -11.23 10.51
CA PRO A 254 3.44 -11.76 9.49
C PRO A 254 3.00 -13.19 9.82
N ASP A 255 2.05 -13.74 9.05
CA ASP A 255 1.54 -15.10 9.29
C ASP A 255 2.67 -16.15 9.37
N GLY A 256 2.56 -17.04 10.36
CA GLY A 256 3.56 -18.06 10.66
C GLY A 256 4.85 -17.55 11.33
N ALA A 257 4.92 -16.28 11.75
CA ALA A 257 6.06 -15.72 12.46
C ALA A 257 6.22 -16.25 13.89
N VAL A 258 5.12 -16.34 14.64
CA VAL A 258 5.09 -16.90 16.01
C VAL A 258 4.12 -18.09 16.03
N PRO A 259 4.54 -19.26 16.53
CA PRO A 259 3.66 -20.42 16.59
C PRO A 259 2.56 -20.23 17.65
N MET A 260 1.40 -20.86 17.45
CA MET A 260 0.30 -20.84 18.42
C MET A 260 0.62 -21.59 19.73
N THR A 261 1.49 -22.60 19.65
CA THR A 261 1.96 -23.39 20.80
C THR A 261 3.41 -23.80 20.57
N ASP A 262 4.13 -24.14 21.64
CA ASP A 262 5.48 -24.69 21.55
C ASP A 262 5.51 -26.17 21.16
N GLU A 263 4.34 -26.83 21.14
CA GLU A 263 4.22 -28.23 20.76
C GLU A 263 4.58 -28.42 19.28
N VAL A 264 5.48 -29.37 19.03
CA VAL A 264 5.86 -29.78 17.66
C VAL A 264 4.87 -30.84 17.22
N ASN A 265 3.91 -30.47 16.39
CA ASN A 265 2.99 -31.44 15.81
C ASN A 265 3.69 -32.19 14.65
N GLU A 266 3.64 -33.53 14.63
CA GLU A 266 4.31 -34.34 13.60
C GLU A 266 3.82 -34.04 12.17
N SER A 267 2.63 -33.46 12.03
CA SER A 267 2.06 -33.02 10.75
C SER A 267 2.56 -31.65 10.27
N ASP A 268 3.42 -30.96 11.03
CA ASP A 268 3.95 -29.65 10.68
C ASP A 268 5.10 -29.77 9.66
N TRP A 269 4.76 -30.24 8.45
CA TRP A 269 5.67 -30.35 7.29
C TRP A 269 6.39 -29.03 6.95
N ARG A 270 5.92 -27.90 7.51
CA ARG A 270 6.51 -26.56 7.38
C ARG A 270 7.74 -26.33 8.26
N ARG A 271 7.94 -27.12 9.32
CA ARG A 271 9.23 -27.22 10.02
C ARG A 271 10.15 -28.21 9.30
N ARG A 272 10.42 -27.98 8.00
CA ARG A 272 11.59 -28.61 7.34
C ARG A 272 12.78 -28.44 8.27
N SER A 273 13.55 -29.52 8.48
CA SER A 273 14.76 -29.51 9.31
C SER A 273 15.58 -28.27 9.00
N ARG A 274 15.56 -27.31 9.93
CA ARG A 274 16.38 -26.10 9.79
C ARG A 274 17.83 -26.55 9.80
N PRO A 275 18.68 -25.98 8.93
CA PRO A 275 20.08 -26.36 8.91
C PRO A 275 20.70 -26.06 10.27
N SER A 276 21.55 -26.98 10.73
CA SER A 276 22.33 -26.74 11.94
C SER A 276 23.38 -25.65 11.69
N ALA A 277 23.88 -25.03 12.76
CA ALA A 277 24.80 -23.89 12.62
C ALA A 277 26.06 -24.23 11.80
N ASP A 278 26.57 -25.46 11.88
CA ASP A 278 27.71 -25.96 11.10
C ASP A 278 27.42 -26.08 9.59
N GLN A 279 26.15 -26.13 9.19
CA GLN A 279 25.73 -26.16 7.79
C GLN A 279 25.52 -24.75 7.21
N VAL A 280 25.64 -23.70 8.03
CA VAL A 280 25.37 -22.31 7.65
C VAL A 280 26.65 -21.49 7.81
N PRO A 281 27.04 -20.69 6.79
CA PRO A 281 28.16 -19.77 6.91
C PRO A 281 28.02 -18.84 8.12
N ASP A 282 29.15 -18.55 8.78
CA ASP A 282 29.21 -17.80 10.04
C ASP A 282 28.42 -16.48 9.98
N GLU A 283 28.50 -15.75 8.86
CA GLU A 283 27.78 -14.50 8.64
C GLU A 283 26.26 -14.61 8.70
N TYR A 284 25.66 -15.79 8.46
CA TYR A 284 24.21 -16.00 8.46
C TYR A 284 23.68 -16.75 9.68
N ARG A 285 24.56 -17.18 10.60
CA ARG A 285 24.13 -17.96 11.78
C ARG A 285 23.24 -17.18 12.73
N HIS A 286 23.34 -15.85 12.75
CA HIS A 286 22.45 -14.98 13.52
C HIS A 286 20.98 -15.10 13.09
N MET A 287 20.72 -15.57 11.86
CA MET A 287 19.37 -15.76 11.31
C MET A 287 18.68 -17.06 11.77
N LEU A 288 19.44 -17.95 12.42
CA LEU A 288 18.96 -19.26 12.86
C LEU A 288 18.15 -19.16 14.16
N GLY A 289 17.67 -20.29 14.66
CA GLY A 289 16.81 -20.37 15.84
C GLY A 289 15.34 -20.41 15.44
N SER A 290 14.44 -20.35 16.42
CA SER A 290 12.99 -20.35 16.23
C SER A 290 12.31 -19.46 17.26
N THR A 291 11.28 -18.76 16.81
CA THR A 291 10.34 -18.10 17.71
C THR A 291 9.54 -19.14 18.48
N SER A 292 9.23 -18.83 19.73
CA SER A 292 8.47 -19.71 20.62
C SER A 292 7.53 -18.89 21.51
N VAL A 293 6.46 -19.53 21.98
CA VAL A 293 5.55 -18.94 22.97
C VAL A 293 6.28 -18.72 24.29
N ALA A 294 7.11 -19.67 24.72
CA ALA A 294 7.83 -19.58 26.00
C ALA A 294 8.87 -18.46 26.04
N SER A 295 9.56 -18.16 24.93
CA SER A 295 10.70 -17.23 24.91
C SER A 295 10.41 -15.91 24.18
N THR A 296 9.81 -15.96 22.99
CA THR A 296 9.61 -14.76 22.16
C THR A 296 8.43 -13.92 22.66
N VAL A 297 7.30 -14.55 23.00
CA VAL A 297 6.07 -13.82 23.38
C VAL A 297 6.27 -12.94 24.62
N PRO A 298 6.97 -13.37 25.70
CA PRO A 298 7.23 -12.50 26.84
C PRO A 298 7.98 -11.21 26.48
N ALA A 299 9.03 -11.30 25.65
CA ALA A 299 9.81 -10.13 25.22
C ALA A 299 8.97 -9.17 24.36
N VAL A 300 8.17 -9.71 23.42
CA VAL A 300 7.25 -8.92 22.59
C VAL A 300 6.16 -8.25 23.42
N LEU A 301 5.63 -8.93 24.44
CA LEU A 301 4.67 -8.34 25.38
C LEU A 301 5.29 -7.25 26.25
N GLU A 302 6.55 -7.41 26.67
CA GLU A 302 7.27 -6.37 27.39
C GLU A 302 7.45 -5.13 26.51
N PHE A 303 7.89 -5.30 25.28
CA PHE A 303 7.99 -4.23 24.28
C PHE A 303 6.68 -3.47 24.10
N ALA A 304 5.56 -4.19 23.93
CA ALA A 304 4.24 -3.57 23.80
C ALA A 304 3.84 -2.80 25.08
N ARG A 305 4.13 -3.34 26.27
CA ARG A 305 3.86 -2.68 27.56
C ARG A 305 4.73 -1.45 27.79
N SER A 306 5.92 -1.39 27.21
CA SER A 306 6.78 -0.20 27.24
C SER A 306 6.38 0.88 26.24
N GLY A 307 5.29 0.68 25.47
CA GLY A 307 4.75 1.66 24.53
C GLY A 307 5.08 1.39 23.06
N GLY A 308 5.73 0.27 22.75
CA GLY A 308 5.91 -0.20 21.39
C GLY A 308 4.61 -0.74 20.78
N THR A 309 4.56 -0.84 19.46
CA THR A 309 3.40 -1.39 18.71
C THR A 309 3.74 -2.73 18.08
N VAL A 310 2.87 -3.73 18.21
CA VAL A 310 3.03 -5.09 17.66
C VAL A 310 1.84 -5.45 16.79
#